data_AF-A0AAC9K7Q1-F1
#
_entry.id   AF-A0AAC9K7Q1-F1
#
_cell.length_a   1.000
_cell.length_b   1.000
_cell.length_c   1.000
_cell.angle_alpha   90.00
_cell.angle_beta   90.00
_cell.angle_gamma   90.00
#
_symmetry.space_group_name_H-M   'P 1'
#
loop_
_entity.id
_entity.type
_entity.pdbx_description
1 polymer ?
#
loop_
_entity_poly.entity_id
_entity_poly.type
_entity_poly.pdbx_seq_one_letter_code
_entity_poly.pdbx_strand_id
1 'polypeptide(L)'
;MPITKLHALDVIAFAADSAIRDARTASPRVPLSPDAWAEVQIPRFADPPPIAIDVCSDASVEVASAAADRLTEALTQVGWTVRARRSDDI
;
A
#
# COMPACT_ATOMS: atom_id res chain seq x y z
N MET A 1 -1.09 -19.54 0.20
CA MET A 1 -2.15 -18.92 -0.64
C MET A 1 -1.54 -17.77 -1.42
N PRO A 2 -1.93 -17.53 -2.68
CA PRO A 2 -1.52 -16.33 -3.40
C PRO A 2 -2.11 -15.08 -2.72
N ILE A 3 -1.30 -14.05 -2.51
CA ILE A 3 -1.79 -12.78 -2.00
C ILE A 3 -2.53 -12.08 -3.15
N THR A 4 -3.81 -11.74 -2.94
CA THR A 4 -4.63 -11.02 -3.91
C THR A 4 -4.68 -9.52 -3.57
N LYS A 5 -5.09 -8.68 -4.54
CA LYS A 5 -5.30 -7.24 -4.29
C LYS A 5 -6.27 -6.99 -3.13
N LEU A 6 -7.37 -7.75 -3.07
CA LEU A 6 -8.36 -7.62 -1.98
C LEU A 6 -7.75 -8.00 -0.63
N HIS A 7 -7.03 -9.12 -0.56
CA HIS A 7 -6.35 -9.54 0.66
C HIS A 7 -5.29 -8.51 1.12
N ALA A 8 -4.56 -7.89 0.19
CA ALA A 8 -3.62 -6.83 0.52
C ALA A 8 -4.31 -5.59 1.09
N LEU A 9 -5.41 -5.14 0.47
CA LEU A 9 -6.20 -4.02 0.98
C LEU A 9 -6.74 -4.29 2.38
N ASP A 10 -7.22 -5.50 2.64
CA ASP A 10 -7.71 -5.91 3.96
C ASP A 10 -6.61 -5.87 5.02
N VAL A 11 -5.41 -6.37 4.71
CA VAL A 11 -4.27 -6.30 5.65
C VAL A 11 -3.80 -4.86 5.87
N ILE A 12 -3.74 -4.04 4.82
CA ILE A 12 -3.35 -2.62 4.96
C ILE A 12 -4.37 -1.87 5.82
N ALA A 13 -5.66 -2.10 5.60
CA ALA A 13 -6.75 -1.53 6.41
C ALA A 13 -6.62 -1.94 7.88
N PHE A 14 -6.37 -3.22 8.14
CA PHE A 14 -6.11 -3.73 9.49
C PHE A 14 -4.87 -3.09 10.14
N ALA A 15 -3.74 -3.07 9.43
CA ALA A 15 -2.48 -2.53 9.94
C ALA A 15 -2.53 -1.01 10.18
N ALA A 16 -3.32 -0.28 9.39
CA ALA A 16 -3.52 1.16 9.52
C ALA A 16 -4.66 1.55 10.46
N ASP A 17 -5.35 0.58 11.08
CA ASP A 17 -6.58 0.79 11.86
C ASP A 17 -7.60 1.68 11.13
N SER A 18 -7.84 1.35 9.87
CA SER A 18 -8.57 2.18 8.92
C SER A 18 -9.53 1.33 8.07
N ALA A 19 -10.46 1.99 7.39
CA ALA A 19 -11.41 1.33 6.50
C ALA A 19 -11.05 1.59 5.03
N ILE A 20 -11.24 0.57 4.19
CA ILE A 20 -11.10 0.70 2.73
C ILE A 20 -12.14 1.70 2.22
N ARG A 21 -11.67 2.77 1.58
CA ARG A 21 -12.49 3.71 0.83
C ARG A 21 -12.65 3.24 -0.60
N ASP A 22 -13.78 3.63 -1.21
CA ASP A 22 -14.09 3.33 -2.61
C ASP A 22 -14.03 1.81 -2.91
N ALA A 23 -14.38 0.99 -1.91
CA ALA A 23 -14.44 -0.46 -2.06
C ALA A 23 -15.39 -0.85 -3.20
N ARG A 24 -15.03 -1.89 -3.97
CA ARG A 24 -15.76 -2.35 -5.17
C ARG A 24 -15.78 -1.36 -6.35
N THR A 25 -14.94 -0.34 -6.32
CA THR A 25 -14.67 0.53 -7.47
C THR A 25 -13.36 0.14 -8.15
N ALA A 26 -13.00 0.87 -9.23
CA ALA A 26 -11.72 0.70 -9.90
C ALA A 26 -10.52 1.20 -9.05
N SER A 27 -10.76 2.08 -8.07
CA SER A 27 -9.72 2.78 -7.31
C SER A 27 -9.91 2.66 -5.80
N PRO A 28 -9.91 1.43 -5.23
CA PRO A 28 -9.98 1.26 -3.78
C PRO A 28 -8.68 1.72 -3.11
N ARG A 29 -8.82 2.40 -1.97
CA ARG A 29 -7.69 2.98 -1.23
C ARG A 29 -7.87 2.89 0.27
N VAL A 30 -6.76 2.85 1.01
CA VAL A 30 -6.77 2.84 2.48
C VAL A 30 -6.15 4.13 3.01
N PRO A 31 -6.90 4.97 3.75
CA PRO A 31 -6.33 6.14 4.41
C PRO A 31 -5.25 5.75 5.45
N LEU A 32 -4.10 6.42 5.42
CA LEU A 32 -2.97 6.23 6.36
C LEU A 32 -2.75 7.46 7.28
N SER A 33 -3.23 8.61 6.85
CA SER A 33 -3.27 9.90 7.57
C SER A 33 -4.30 10.82 6.88
N PRO A 34 -4.56 12.05 7.39
CA PRO A 34 -5.50 12.96 6.75
C PRO A 34 -5.20 13.24 5.27
N ASP A 35 -3.93 13.35 4.92
CA ASP A 35 -3.47 13.74 3.59
C ASP A 35 -2.77 12.62 2.82
N ALA A 36 -2.79 11.37 3.31
CA ALA A 36 -2.11 10.25 2.66
C ALA A 36 -2.92 8.96 2.67
N TRP A 37 -2.77 8.18 1.60
CA TRP A 37 -3.46 6.90 1.42
C TRP A 37 -2.59 5.89 0.69
N ALA A 38 -2.91 4.61 0.87
CA ALA A 38 -2.32 3.49 0.15
C ALA A 38 -3.25 2.99 -0.95
N GLU A 39 -2.68 2.67 -2.11
CA GLU A 39 -3.34 1.98 -3.22
C GLU A 39 -2.57 0.71 -3.57
N VAL A 40 -3.31 -0.34 -3.92
CA VAL A 40 -2.70 -1.61 -4.34
C VAL A 40 -2.71 -1.70 -5.86
N GLN A 41 -1.53 -1.80 -6.47
CA GLN A 41 -1.39 -1.97 -7.92
C GLN A 41 -1.59 -3.42 -8.32
N ILE A 42 -2.32 -3.62 -9.44
CA ILE A 42 -2.46 -4.94 -10.04
C ILE A 42 -1.20 -5.19 -10.89
N PRO A 43 -0.46 -6.29 -10.67
CA PRO A 43 0.73 -6.60 -11.46
C PRO A 43 0.39 -6.65 -12.96
N ARG A 44 1.28 -6.10 -13.80
CA ARG A 44 1.14 -6.18 -15.27
C ARG A 44 1.38 -7.63 -15.75
N PHE A 45 0.67 -8.03 -16.81
CA PHE A 45 0.79 -9.35 -17.46
C PHE A 45 2.17 -9.55 -18.09
N ALA A 46 3.15 -9.97 -17.30
CA ALA A 46 4.49 -10.47 -17.71
C ALA A 46 5.35 -10.75 -16.48
N ASP A 47 5.02 -10.10 -15.38
CA ASP A 47 5.78 -10.13 -14.15
C ASP A 47 5.00 -11.02 -13.15
N PRO A 48 5.65 -11.96 -12.45
CA PRO A 48 5.06 -12.58 -11.27
C PRO A 48 5.70 -12.00 -10.00
N PRO A 49 5.38 -10.76 -9.57
CA PRO A 49 6.09 -10.15 -8.47
C PRO A 49 5.19 -9.99 -7.25
N PRO A 50 5.80 -9.67 -6.09
CA PRO A 50 5.05 -9.23 -4.93
C PRO A 50 4.08 -8.09 -5.27
N ILE A 51 3.00 -7.99 -4.49
CA ILE A 51 2.04 -6.90 -4.62
C ILE A 51 2.75 -5.56 -4.42
N ALA A 52 2.56 -4.63 -5.35
CA ALA A 52 3.02 -3.27 -5.21
C ALA A 52 1.96 -2.42 -4.51
N ILE A 53 2.41 -1.64 -3.53
CA ILE A 53 1.60 -0.69 -2.78
C ILE A 53 2.18 0.69 -3.06
N ASP A 54 1.38 1.57 -3.65
CA ASP A 54 1.73 2.98 -3.80
C ASP A 54 1.16 3.75 -2.62
N VAL A 55 1.98 4.62 -2.03
CA VAL A 55 1.54 5.56 -0.99
C VAL A 55 1.52 6.95 -1.60
N CYS A 56 0.35 7.54 -1.62
CA CYS A 56 0.07 8.82 -2.25
C CYS A 56 -0.26 9.86 -1.19
N SER A 57 0.00 11.13 -1.49
CA SER A 57 -0.41 12.26 -0.66
C SER A 57 -0.78 13.45 -1.52
N ASP A 58 -1.82 14.17 -1.11
CA ASP A 58 -2.20 15.46 -1.71
C ASP A 58 -1.35 16.62 -1.17
N ALA A 59 -0.62 16.42 -0.07
CA ALA A 59 0.19 17.46 0.58
C ALA A 59 1.60 17.54 0.02
N SER A 60 2.37 16.44 0.10
CA SER A 60 3.74 16.40 -0.43
C SER A 60 4.32 14.97 -0.52
N VAL A 61 5.44 14.82 -1.23
CA VAL A 61 6.17 13.55 -1.34
C VAL A 61 6.76 13.14 0.01
N GLU A 62 7.15 14.08 0.85
CA GLU A 62 7.68 13.81 2.21
C GLU A 62 6.59 13.23 3.10
N VAL A 63 5.35 13.72 3.00
CA VAL A 63 4.20 13.15 3.73
C VAL A 63 3.91 11.73 3.25
N ALA A 64 3.94 11.49 1.93
CA ALA A 64 3.79 10.16 1.35
C ALA A 64 4.91 9.21 1.82
N SER A 65 6.16 9.66 1.85
CA SER A 65 7.31 8.87 2.31
C SER A 65 7.18 8.51 3.80
N ALA A 66 6.87 9.49 4.66
CA ALA A 66 6.68 9.26 6.09
C ALA A 66 5.49 8.33 6.38
N ALA A 67 4.43 8.38 5.55
CA ALA A 67 3.33 7.44 5.63
C ALA A 67 3.74 6.03 5.14
N ALA A 68 4.58 5.92 4.11
CA ALA A 68 5.10 4.66 3.62
C ALA A 68 6.03 3.96 4.64
N ASP A 69 6.86 4.73 5.36
CA ASP A 69 7.72 4.19 6.41
C ASP A 69 6.89 3.61 7.57
N ARG A 70 5.87 4.35 8.04
CA ARG A 70 4.93 3.87 9.07
C ARG A 70 4.16 2.63 8.61
N LEU A 71 3.69 2.62 7.36
CA LEU A 71 3.00 1.46 6.80
C LEU A 71 3.93 0.25 6.70
N THR A 72 5.20 0.46 6.34
CA THR A 72 6.21 -0.60 6.27
C THR A 72 6.44 -1.25 7.63
N GLU A 73 6.56 -0.45 8.69
CA GLU A 73 6.68 -0.94 10.06
C GLU A 73 5.44 -1.75 10.47
N ALA A 74 4.23 -1.20 10.27
CA ALA A 74 2.99 -1.86 10.63
C ALA A 74 2.77 -3.20 9.88
N LEU A 75 3.07 -3.24 8.58
CA LEU A 75 2.99 -4.46 7.78
C LEU A 75 4.00 -5.51 8.26
N THR A 76 5.21 -5.08 8.65
CA THR A 76 6.24 -5.98 9.18
C THR A 76 5.81 -6.60 10.51
N GLN A 77 5.14 -5.83 11.37
CA GLN A 77 4.60 -6.32 12.65
C GLN A 77 3.52 -7.41 12.48
N VAL A 78 2.76 -7.37 11.38
CA VAL A 78 1.78 -8.41 11.02
C VAL A 78 2.37 -9.52 10.13
N GLY A 79 3.70 -9.60 10.04
CA GLY A 79 4.43 -10.70 9.42
C GLY A 79 4.67 -10.57 7.91
N TRP A 80 4.42 -9.39 7.31
CA TRP A 80 4.74 -9.17 5.89
C TRP A 80 6.22 -8.84 5.70
N THR A 81 6.80 -9.36 4.62
CA THR A 81 8.13 -8.93 4.16
C THR A 81 7.95 -7.81 3.15
N VAL A 82 8.22 -6.57 3.56
CA VAL A 82 8.14 -5.39 2.70
C VAL A 82 9.52 -5.10 2.11
N ARG A 83 9.56 -4.78 0.81
CA ARG A 83 10.77 -4.33 0.14
C ARG A 83 10.57 -2.88 -0.26
N ALA A 84 11.46 -2.00 0.22
CA ALA A 84 11.50 -0.64 -0.30
C ALA A 84 11.79 -0.69 -1.80
N ARG A 85 11.08 0.15 -2.58
CA ARG A 85 11.41 0.33 -3.99
C ARG A 85 12.83 0.89 -4.06
N ARG A 86 13.76 0.19 -4.73
CA ARG A 86 15.06 0.78 -5.04
C ARG A 86 14.83 2.00 -5.93
N SER A 87 15.43 3.12 -5.58
CA SER A 87 15.39 4.37 -6.36
C SER A 87 16.13 4.28 -7.71
N ASP A 88 16.62 3.10 -8.10
CA ASP A 88 17.58 2.89 -9.20
C ASP A 88 16.91 2.52 -10.55
N ASP A 89 15.57 2.48 -10.60
CA ASP A 89 14.81 2.18 -11.83
C ASP A 89 14.19 3.46 -12.45
N ILE A 90 15.00 4.49 -12.70
CA ILE A 90 14.64 5.67 -13.53
C ILE A 90 15.68 5.86 -14.63
#